data_AF-A0ABD3DEY8-F1
#
_entry.id   AF-A0ABD3DEY8-F1
#
_cell.length_a   1.000
_cell.length_b   1.000
_cell.length_c   1.000
_cell.angle_alpha   90.00
_cell.angle_beta   90.00
_cell.angle_gamma   90.00
#
_symmetry.space_group_name_H-M   'P 1'
#
loop_
_entity.id
_entity.type
_entity.pdbx_description
1 polymer ?
#
loop_
_entity_poly.entity_id
_entity_poly.type
_entity_poly.pdbx_seq_one_letter_code
_entity_poly.pdbx_strand_id
1 'polypeptide(L)'
;MLHVHYKKFGNVREAKRNKPASVNDQQQWEILCDHFNSPEFQHQSEANSNNRKKMQAKHVTGRTPFTIIQNEISLKNGDCDMIELYKYTHANVKGKWSSALAKKNSEQMNELRELYAAEGVEKSEQEIVAEVVGRGNGYIKGLGYGPKPPGKQSQLQQELEETRVELGESKTEVATYKSKVDAMNEQLTQQAAQIAKLMAYMEGSGSKNNDQEQQTNRNEGNEVDEHEGDGQGNEQEDEQEDDEQDDDEDDDLSASQYSTEPTV
;
A
#
# COMPACT_ATOMS: atom_id res chain seq x y z
N MET A 1 -12.81 -3.84 44.05
CA MET A 1 -12.86 -4.22 45.48
C MET A 1 -14.31 -4.51 45.92
N LEU A 2 -15.27 -3.60 45.76
CA LEU A 2 -16.67 -3.83 46.17
C LEU A 2 -17.41 -4.92 45.36
N HIS A 3 -17.30 -4.91 44.02
CA HIS A 3 -17.87 -5.98 43.20
C HIS A 3 -17.25 -7.37 43.48
N VAL A 4 -15.97 -7.41 43.88
CA VAL A 4 -15.31 -8.67 44.30
C VAL A 4 -15.90 -9.17 45.62
N HIS A 5 -16.22 -8.27 46.56
CA HIS A 5 -16.92 -8.63 47.80
C HIS A 5 -18.35 -9.11 47.52
N TYR A 6 -19.10 -8.41 46.65
CA TYR A 6 -20.43 -8.83 46.19
C TYR A 6 -20.43 -10.27 45.64
N LYS A 7 -19.45 -10.61 44.79
CA LYS A 7 -19.30 -11.96 44.19
C LYS A 7 -19.03 -13.09 45.17
N LYS A 8 -18.76 -12.82 46.45
CA LYS A 8 -18.62 -13.86 47.48
C LYS A 8 -19.96 -14.50 47.86
N PHE A 9 -21.06 -13.83 47.57
CA PHE A 9 -22.41 -14.27 47.91
C PHE A 9 -23.11 -14.85 46.67
N GLY A 10 -23.87 -15.93 46.84
CA GLY A 10 -24.55 -16.61 45.73
C GLY A 10 -25.85 -15.95 45.27
N ASN A 11 -26.34 -14.94 46.00
CA ASN A 11 -27.58 -14.24 45.69
C ASN A 11 -27.56 -12.79 46.20
N VAL A 12 -28.32 -11.90 45.55
CA VAL A 12 -28.41 -10.46 45.89
C VAL A 12 -28.88 -10.23 47.32
N ARG A 13 -29.88 -10.99 47.79
CA ARG A 13 -30.47 -10.79 49.13
C ARG A 13 -29.43 -10.98 50.23
N GLU A 14 -28.60 -12.01 50.08
CA GLU A 14 -27.50 -12.29 50.98
C GLU A 14 -26.39 -11.25 50.85
N ALA A 15 -26.05 -10.82 49.63
CA ALA A 15 -25.08 -9.77 49.41
C ALA A 15 -25.49 -8.46 50.11
N LYS A 16 -26.75 -8.04 49.97
CA LYS A 16 -27.32 -6.84 50.61
C LYS A 16 -27.17 -6.87 52.13
N ARG A 17 -27.41 -8.02 52.78
CA ARG A 17 -27.24 -8.17 54.24
C ARG A 17 -25.79 -8.10 54.71
N ASN A 18 -24.83 -8.33 53.83
CA ASN A 18 -23.41 -8.44 54.17
C ASN A 18 -22.60 -7.25 53.65
N LYS A 19 -22.89 -6.06 54.18
CA LYS A 19 -22.17 -4.82 53.85
C LYS A 19 -20.70 -4.89 54.28
N PRO A 20 -19.74 -4.54 53.40
CA PRO A 20 -18.33 -4.44 53.78
C PRO A 20 -18.10 -3.24 54.72
N ALA A 21 -17.17 -3.37 55.67
CA ALA A 21 -16.85 -2.32 56.65
C ALA A 21 -16.38 -1.00 56.02
N SER A 22 -15.86 -1.05 54.78
CA SER A 22 -15.43 0.14 54.02
C SER A 22 -16.59 1.00 53.49
N VAL A 23 -17.82 0.49 53.52
CA VAL A 23 -19.02 1.24 53.09
C VAL A 23 -19.76 1.69 54.34
N ASN A 24 -19.93 3.00 54.50
CA ASN A 24 -20.52 3.58 55.70
C ASN A 24 -22.04 3.36 55.74
N ASP A 25 -22.71 3.50 54.60
CA ASP A 25 -24.18 3.44 54.52
C ASP A 25 -24.71 2.11 53.92
N GLN A 26 -25.74 1.56 54.55
CA GLN A 26 -26.42 0.35 54.13
C GLN A 26 -27.22 0.57 52.84
N GLN A 27 -27.88 1.73 52.69
CA GLN A 27 -28.66 2.01 51.48
C GLN A 27 -27.75 2.14 50.26
N GLN A 28 -26.62 2.82 50.37
CA GLN A 28 -25.58 2.84 49.33
C GLN A 28 -25.11 1.44 48.91
N TRP A 29 -24.91 0.53 49.87
CA TRP A 29 -24.52 -0.84 49.54
C TRP A 29 -25.62 -1.61 48.81
N GLU A 30 -26.88 -1.41 49.20
CA GLU A 30 -28.02 -2.06 48.53
C GLU A 30 -28.17 -1.59 47.08
N ILE A 31 -28.02 -0.29 46.83
CA ILE A 31 -28.01 0.29 45.48
C ILE A 31 -26.88 -0.32 44.64
N LEU A 32 -25.68 -0.48 45.21
CA LEU A 32 -24.56 -1.11 44.52
C LEU A 32 -24.81 -2.59 44.23
N CYS A 33 -25.44 -3.32 45.14
CA CYS A 33 -25.83 -4.71 44.91
C CYS A 33 -26.82 -4.83 43.75
N ASP A 34 -27.81 -3.94 43.69
CA ASP A 34 -28.77 -3.91 42.58
C ASP A 34 -28.08 -3.56 41.26
N HIS A 35 -27.16 -2.59 41.27
CA HIS A 35 -26.34 -2.26 40.11
C HIS A 35 -25.48 -3.44 39.64
N PHE A 36 -24.81 -4.16 40.54
CA PHE A 36 -23.98 -5.33 40.17
C PHE A 36 -24.81 -6.51 39.67
N ASN A 37 -26.08 -6.59 40.07
CA ASN A 37 -27.02 -7.59 39.58
C ASN A 37 -27.76 -7.17 38.30
N SER A 38 -27.60 -5.92 37.86
CA SER A 38 -28.28 -5.45 36.65
C SER A 38 -27.74 -6.19 35.41
N PRO A 39 -28.61 -6.55 34.46
CA PRO A 39 -28.17 -7.20 33.22
C PRO A 39 -27.12 -6.38 32.46
N GLU A 40 -27.26 -5.05 32.43
CA GLU A 40 -26.33 -4.16 31.74
C GLU A 40 -24.93 -4.25 32.34
N PHE A 41 -24.83 -4.21 33.67
CA PHE A 41 -23.54 -4.30 34.36
C PHE A 41 -22.91 -5.68 34.18
N GLN A 42 -23.68 -6.76 34.29
CA GLN A 42 -23.17 -8.12 34.10
C GLN A 42 -22.58 -8.30 32.70
N HIS A 43 -23.33 -7.89 31.68
CA HIS A 43 -22.88 -7.92 30.29
C HIS A 43 -21.58 -7.12 30.09
N GLN A 44 -21.52 -5.88 30.58
CA GLN A 44 -20.32 -5.05 30.48
C GLN A 44 -19.13 -5.65 31.26
N SER A 45 -19.37 -6.20 32.45
CA SER A 45 -18.34 -6.78 33.30
C SER A 45 -17.73 -8.04 32.66
N GLU A 46 -18.56 -8.88 32.07
CA GLU A 46 -18.13 -10.09 31.35
C GLU A 46 -17.36 -9.73 30.09
N ALA A 47 -17.87 -8.81 29.28
CA ALA A 47 -17.17 -8.31 28.10
C ALA A 47 -15.80 -7.73 28.45
N ASN A 48 -15.71 -6.87 29.47
CA ASN A 48 -14.46 -6.29 29.94
C ASN A 48 -13.49 -7.35 30.49
N SER A 49 -14.00 -8.35 31.21
CA SER A 49 -13.20 -9.48 31.71
C SER A 49 -12.61 -10.30 30.55
N ASN A 50 -13.43 -10.62 29.55
CA ASN A 50 -13.00 -11.35 28.36
C ASN A 50 -11.99 -10.55 27.54
N ASN A 51 -12.20 -9.24 27.37
CA ASN A 51 -11.25 -8.36 26.71
C ASN A 51 -9.92 -8.27 27.47
N ARG A 52 -9.96 -8.21 28.80
CA ARG A 52 -8.75 -8.23 29.63
C ARG A 52 -7.97 -9.54 29.53
N LYS A 53 -8.64 -10.69 29.32
CA LYS A 53 -7.97 -11.97 29.04
C LYS A 53 -7.24 -11.97 27.69
N LYS A 54 -7.77 -11.25 26.69
CA LYS A 54 -7.17 -11.11 25.36
C LYS A 54 -5.97 -10.14 25.33
N MET A 55 -5.74 -9.35 26.38
CA MET A 55 -4.57 -8.47 26.46
C MET A 55 -3.28 -9.25 26.73
N GLN A 56 -2.47 -9.42 25.67
CA GLN A 56 -1.25 -10.23 25.70
C GLN A 56 -0.01 -9.46 26.16
N ALA A 57 0.19 -8.22 25.70
CA ALA A 57 1.29 -7.35 26.10
C ALA A 57 0.75 -6.19 26.98
N LYS A 58 0.93 -6.30 28.30
CA LYS A 58 0.52 -5.25 29.25
C LYS A 58 1.70 -4.32 29.53
N HIS A 59 1.47 -3.02 29.62
CA HIS A 59 2.48 -2.10 30.16
C HIS A 59 2.54 -2.21 31.70
N VAL A 60 3.66 -1.79 32.29
CA VAL A 60 3.95 -1.92 33.73
C VAL A 60 4.02 -0.58 34.47
N THR A 61 3.65 0.50 33.80
CA THR A 61 3.83 1.88 34.28
C THR A 61 2.68 2.38 35.16
N GLY A 62 1.69 1.51 35.40
CA GLY A 62 0.59 1.79 36.31
C GLY A 62 -0.30 2.93 35.82
N ARG A 63 -0.33 4.03 36.58
CA ARG A 63 -1.16 5.21 36.28
C ARG A 63 -0.38 6.31 35.55
N THR A 64 0.91 6.12 35.30
CA THR A 64 1.72 7.11 34.62
C THR A 64 1.47 7.03 33.11
N PRO A 65 1.00 8.11 32.47
CA PRO A 65 0.75 8.14 31.04
C PRO A 65 2.08 8.13 30.27
N PHE A 66 2.04 7.65 29.03
CA PHE A 66 3.24 7.42 28.22
C PHE A 66 3.98 8.71 27.87
N THR A 67 3.27 9.83 27.70
CA THR A 67 3.87 11.15 27.45
C THR A 67 4.73 11.64 28.61
N ILE A 68 4.33 11.36 29.85
CA ILE A 68 5.12 11.72 31.03
C ILE A 68 6.38 10.84 31.10
N ILE A 69 6.26 9.55 30.79
CA ILE A 69 7.40 8.63 30.75
C ILE A 69 8.38 9.04 29.66
N GLN A 70 7.88 9.37 28.47
CA GLN A 70 8.70 9.85 27.37
C GLN A 70 9.47 11.11 27.78
N ASN A 71 8.79 12.10 28.36
CA ASN A 71 9.46 13.31 28.88
C ASN A 71 10.50 12.99 29.97
N GLU A 72 10.20 12.07 30.88
CA GLU A 72 11.15 11.65 31.92
C GLU A 72 12.40 10.98 31.34
N ILE A 73 12.26 10.20 30.27
CA ILE A 73 13.39 9.59 29.56
C ILE A 73 14.15 10.68 28.82
N SER A 74 13.45 11.56 28.09
CA SER A 74 14.03 12.68 27.35
C SER A 74 14.91 13.58 28.22
N LEU A 75 14.46 13.87 29.43
CA LEU A 75 15.20 14.68 30.40
C LEU A 75 16.44 13.98 30.99
N LYS A 76 16.46 12.64 31.04
CA LYS A 76 17.55 11.87 31.65
C LYS A 76 18.60 11.44 30.63
N ASN A 77 18.16 11.02 29.45
CA ASN A 77 18.98 10.28 28.50
C ASN A 77 19.10 10.96 27.12
N GLY A 78 18.46 12.12 26.92
CA GLY A 78 18.28 12.70 25.59
C GLY A 78 17.07 12.11 24.87
N ASP A 79 16.89 12.44 23.60
CA ASP A 79 15.65 12.14 22.87
C ASP A 79 15.19 10.68 23.01
N CYS A 80 13.89 10.50 23.29
CA CYS A 80 13.33 9.19 23.61
C CYS A 80 12.56 8.68 22.39
N ASP A 81 13.18 7.75 21.69
CA ASP A 81 12.55 7.05 20.58
C ASP A 81 11.37 6.17 21.05
N MET A 82 10.44 5.89 20.14
CA MET A 82 9.28 5.03 20.34
C MET A 82 9.61 3.56 20.67
N ILE A 83 10.69 2.99 20.11
CA ILE A 83 11.14 1.63 20.44
C ILE A 83 11.70 1.59 21.87
N GLU A 84 12.47 2.61 22.27
CA GLU A 84 12.91 2.78 23.65
C GLU A 84 11.72 2.96 24.61
N LEU A 85 10.76 3.82 24.27
CA LEU A 85 9.54 4.01 25.05
C LEU A 85 8.78 2.69 25.24
N TYR A 86 8.69 1.86 24.20
CA TYR A 86 8.08 0.52 24.31
C TYR A 86 8.79 -0.33 25.36
N LYS A 87 10.12 -0.39 25.33
CA LYS A 87 10.94 -1.12 26.31
C LYS A 87 10.72 -0.60 27.72
N TYR A 88 10.76 0.71 27.93
CA TYR A 88 10.53 1.33 29.24
C TYR A 88 9.12 1.08 29.80
N THR A 89 8.12 1.05 28.92
CA THR A 89 6.73 0.86 29.32
C THR A 89 6.36 -0.61 29.56
N HIS A 90 7.10 -1.55 28.96
CA HIS A 90 6.79 -2.99 29.00
C HIS A 90 7.82 -3.86 29.74
N ALA A 91 8.93 -3.28 30.19
CA ALA A 91 9.86 -3.90 31.13
C ALA A 91 9.91 -3.09 32.43
N ASN A 92 10.12 -3.76 33.56
CA ASN A 92 10.35 -3.05 34.81
C ASN A 92 11.79 -2.50 34.87
N VAL A 93 12.09 -1.69 35.90
CA VAL A 93 13.43 -1.12 36.13
C VAL A 93 14.55 -2.16 36.28
N LYS A 94 14.22 -3.43 36.54
CA LYS A 94 15.16 -4.55 36.62
C LYS A 94 15.32 -5.29 35.27
N GLY A 95 14.71 -4.78 34.19
CA GLY A 95 14.72 -5.40 32.87
C GLY A 95 13.81 -6.62 32.71
N LYS A 96 12.95 -6.93 33.69
CA LYS A 96 11.98 -8.02 33.58
C LYS A 96 10.78 -7.58 32.76
N TRP A 97 10.57 -8.26 31.63
CA TRP A 97 9.45 -8.06 30.73
C TRP A 97 8.10 -8.40 31.38
N SER A 98 7.06 -7.66 30.99
CA SER A 98 5.69 -7.84 31.46
C SER A 98 5.04 -9.13 30.97
N SER A 99 5.49 -9.64 29.83
CA SER A 99 5.00 -10.84 29.17
C SER A 99 6.05 -11.36 28.18
N ALA A 100 5.94 -12.64 27.79
CA ALA A 100 6.78 -13.20 26.73
C ALA A 100 6.60 -12.47 25.39
N LEU A 101 5.35 -12.06 25.08
CA LEU A 101 5.07 -11.29 23.87
C LEU A 101 5.72 -9.91 23.90
N ALA A 102 5.70 -9.20 25.02
CA ALA A 102 6.36 -7.90 25.13
C ALA A 102 7.87 -8.00 24.86
N LYS A 103 8.51 -9.07 25.35
CA LYS A 103 9.92 -9.35 25.04
C LYS A 103 10.12 -9.58 23.54
N LYS A 104 9.35 -10.49 22.95
CA LYS A 104 9.41 -10.81 21.52
C LYS A 104 9.19 -9.56 20.66
N ASN A 105 8.19 -8.75 20.97
CA ASN A 105 7.91 -7.52 20.24
C ASN A 105 9.11 -6.56 20.30
N SER A 106 9.73 -6.39 21.46
CA SER A 106 10.91 -5.53 21.58
C SER A 106 12.09 -6.06 20.78
N GLU A 107 12.29 -7.38 20.73
CA GLU A 107 13.33 -8.02 19.92
C GLU A 107 13.07 -7.77 18.42
N GLN A 108 11.86 -8.05 17.96
CA GLN A 108 11.45 -7.81 16.56
C GLN A 108 11.56 -6.34 16.12
N MET A 109 11.26 -5.38 17.00
CA MET A 109 11.44 -3.95 16.70
C MET A 109 12.91 -3.60 16.44
N ASN A 110 13.85 -4.19 17.18
CA ASN A 110 15.27 -3.94 16.98
C ASN A 110 15.79 -4.66 15.73
N GLU A 111 15.33 -5.89 15.48
CA GLU A 111 15.65 -6.64 14.26
C GLU A 111 15.22 -5.88 12.99
N LEU A 112 13.98 -5.36 12.97
CA LEU A 112 13.48 -4.56 11.83
C LEU A 112 14.25 -3.25 11.67
N ARG A 113 14.62 -2.59 12.78
CA ARG A 113 15.48 -1.39 12.73
C ARG A 113 16.81 -1.68 12.06
N GLU A 114 17.48 -2.77 12.45
CA GLU A 114 18.77 -3.17 11.87
C GLU A 114 18.62 -3.56 10.39
N LEU A 115 17.55 -4.26 10.04
CA LEU A 115 17.24 -4.66 8.67
C LEU A 115 17.05 -3.45 7.75
N TYR A 116 16.18 -2.50 8.12
CA TYR A 116 15.96 -1.30 7.30
C TYR A 116 17.20 -0.42 7.19
N ALA A 117 18.00 -0.33 8.25
CA ALA A 117 19.27 0.37 8.20
C ALA A 117 20.27 -0.31 7.23
N ALA A 118 20.28 -1.64 7.15
CA ALA A 118 21.13 -2.39 6.22
C ALA A 118 20.65 -2.29 4.76
N GLU A 119 19.34 -2.24 4.53
CA GLU A 119 18.74 -2.10 3.21
C GLU A 119 18.71 -0.65 2.70
N GLY A 120 19.05 0.33 3.56
CA GLY A 120 19.01 1.75 3.24
C GLY A 120 17.58 2.31 3.11
N VAL A 121 16.59 1.59 3.64
CA VAL A 121 15.19 2.01 3.64
C VAL A 121 14.94 2.95 4.82
N GLU A 122 14.52 4.18 4.55
CA GLU A 122 14.11 5.10 5.61
C GLU A 122 12.75 4.67 6.18
N LYS A 123 12.76 4.13 7.39
CA LYS A 123 11.55 3.83 8.18
C LYS A 123 11.61 4.53 9.52
N SER A 124 10.56 5.26 9.84
CA SER A 124 10.43 5.87 11.16
C SER A 124 10.23 4.80 12.23
N GLU A 125 10.66 5.09 13.46
CA GLU A 125 10.52 4.14 14.57
C GLU A 125 9.05 3.91 14.92
N GLN A 126 8.19 4.89 14.64
CA GLN A 126 6.73 4.77 14.75
C GLN A 126 6.19 3.72 13.78
N GLU A 127 6.68 3.68 12.54
CA GLU A 127 6.29 2.67 11.57
C GLU A 127 6.75 1.27 11.99
N ILE A 128 8.00 1.15 12.45
CA ILE A 128 8.57 -0.13 12.93
C ILE A 128 7.75 -0.66 14.11
N VAL A 129 7.48 0.19 15.11
CA VAL A 129 6.64 -0.19 16.25
C VAL A 129 5.26 -0.61 15.75
N ALA A 130 4.64 0.18 14.86
CA ALA A 130 3.32 -0.10 14.33
C ALA A 130 3.22 -1.41 13.53
N GLU A 131 4.30 -1.82 12.87
CA GLU A 131 4.39 -3.11 12.17
C GLU A 131 4.39 -4.28 13.16
N VAL A 132 5.18 -4.16 14.23
CA VAL A 132 5.31 -5.23 15.24
C VAL A 132 4.06 -5.37 16.12
N VAL A 133 3.56 -4.27 16.69
CA VAL A 133 2.41 -4.33 17.61
C VAL A 133 1.06 -4.21 16.89
N GLY A 134 1.08 -3.77 15.64
CA GLY A 134 -0.09 -3.57 14.79
C GLY A 134 -0.74 -2.18 14.94
N ARG A 135 -1.54 -1.83 13.92
CA ARG A 135 -2.30 -0.57 13.84
C ARG A 135 -3.78 -0.79 14.20
N GLY A 136 -4.35 0.18 14.91
CA GLY A 136 -5.79 0.37 15.09
C GLY A 136 -6.30 1.53 14.22
N ASN A 137 -7.58 1.90 14.36
CA ASN A 137 -8.12 3.06 13.64
C ASN A 137 -7.56 4.37 14.22
N GLY A 138 -6.48 4.88 13.63
CA GLY A 138 -5.83 6.14 14.03
C GLY A 138 -4.89 6.06 15.25
N TYR A 139 -4.47 4.87 15.66
CA TYR A 139 -3.51 4.69 16.77
C TYR A 139 -2.69 3.40 16.64
N ILE A 140 -1.53 3.37 17.29
CA ILE A 140 -0.68 2.17 17.40
C ILE A 140 -1.14 1.33 18.59
N LYS A 141 -1.36 0.02 18.38
CA LYS A 141 -1.88 -0.87 19.42
C LYS A 141 -0.93 -0.93 20.61
N GLY A 142 -1.46 -0.83 21.83
CA GLY A 142 -0.66 -1.00 23.06
C GLY A 142 0.18 0.22 23.48
N LEU A 143 0.20 1.31 22.70
CA LEU A 143 0.93 2.55 23.04
C LEU A 143 0.05 3.74 23.45
N GLY A 144 -1.23 3.53 23.69
CA GLY A 144 -2.17 4.61 24.05
C GLY A 144 -2.38 5.60 22.90
N TYR A 145 -2.85 6.81 23.22
CA TYR A 145 -2.94 7.91 22.25
C TYR A 145 -1.57 8.61 22.14
N GLY A 146 -0.62 7.95 21.46
CA GLY A 146 0.65 8.56 21.04
C GLY A 146 0.49 9.45 19.79
N PRO A 147 1.60 9.99 19.23
CA PRO A 147 1.58 10.71 17.95
C PRO A 147 0.80 9.90 16.91
N LYS A 148 -0.17 10.54 16.26
CA LYS A 148 -1.06 9.84 15.32
C LYS A 148 -0.22 9.39 14.13
N PRO A 149 -0.11 8.08 13.84
CA PRO A 149 0.41 7.68 12.54
C PRO A 149 -0.49 8.28 11.46
N PRO A 150 0.05 8.57 10.26
CA PRO A 150 -0.76 9.07 9.16
C PRO A 150 -1.95 8.14 8.94
N GLY A 151 -3.14 8.72 8.86
CA GLY A 151 -4.37 7.96 8.64
C GLY A 151 -4.31 7.24 7.29
N LYS A 152 -5.17 6.23 7.10
CA LYS A 152 -5.23 5.47 5.84
C LYS A 152 -5.28 6.35 4.59
N GLN A 153 -6.01 7.47 4.65
CA GLN A 153 -6.07 8.43 3.54
C GLN A 153 -4.73 9.13 3.27
N SER A 154 -3.96 9.45 4.29
CA SER A 154 -2.65 10.08 4.12
C SER A 154 -1.62 9.10 3.57
N GLN A 155 -1.70 7.81 3.94
CA GLN A 155 -0.85 6.76 3.36
C GLN A 155 -1.20 6.52 1.89
N LEU A 156 -2.50 6.41 1.57
CA LEU A 156 -2.97 6.32 0.19
C LEU A 156 -2.55 7.53 -0.64
N GLN A 157 -2.58 8.74 -0.08
CA GLN A 157 -2.13 9.96 -0.75
C GLN A 157 -0.63 9.93 -1.05
N GLN A 158 0.18 9.44 -0.12
CA GLN A 158 1.63 9.32 -0.32
C GLN A 158 1.94 8.29 -1.41
N GLU A 159 1.30 7.13 -1.37
CA GLU A 159 1.40 6.08 -2.40
C GLU A 159 0.93 6.61 -3.78
N LEU A 160 -0.17 7.38 -3.81
CA LEU A 160 -0.65 8.03 -5.04
C LEU A 160 0.34 9.04 -5.61
N GLU A 161 1.02 9.80 -4.75
CA GLU A 161 2.00 10.80 -5.18
C GLU A 161 3.28 10.12 -5.70
N GLU A 162 3.76 9.07 -5.04
CA GLU A 162 4.87 8.24 -5.52
C GLU A 162 4.54 7.65 -6.90
N THR A 163 3.35 7.04 -7.06
CA THR A 163 2.91 6.48 -8.35
C THR A 163 2.77 7.58 -9.43
N ARG A 164 2.34 8.79 -9.04
CA ARG A 164 2.23 9.94 -9.96
C ARG A 164 3.59 10.42 -10.45
N VAL A 165 4.58 10.47 -9.57
CA VAL A 165 5.96 10.85 -9.93
C VAL A 165 6.53 9.84 -10.90
N GLU A 166 6.45 8.53 -10.60
CA GLU A 166 6.92 7.47 -11.50
C GLU A 166 6.21 7.51 -12.86
N LEU A 167 4.90 7.73 -12.88
CA LEU A 167 4.14 7.88 -14.13
C LEU A 167 4.60 9.11 -14.93
N GLY A 168 4.94 10.21 -14.25
CA GLY A 168 5.48 11.42 -14.87
C GLY A 168 6.83 11.15 -15.53
N GLU A 169 7.75 10.50 -14.83
CA GLU A 169 9.05 10.12 -15.35
C GLU A 169 8.91 9.18 -16.57
N SER A 170 8.12 8.13 -16.44
CA SER A 170 7.84 7.18 -17.54
C SER A 170 7.24 7.88 -18.77
N LYS A 171 6.29 8.81 -18.59
CA LYS A 171 5.72 9.61 -19.69
C LYS A 171 6.78 10.47 -20.38
N THR A 172 7.68 11.10 -19.64
CA THR A 172 8.77 11.88 -20.25
C THR A 172 9.72 10.97 -21.03
N GLU A 173 10.04 9.80 -20.50
CA GLU A 173 10.92 8.85 -21.17
C GLU A 173 10.30 8.36 -22.49
N VAL A 174 9.02 7.97 -22.48
CA VAL A 174 8.26 7.60 -23.67
C VAL A 174 8.23 8.74 -24.70
N ALA A 175 8.04 10.00 -24.28
CA ALA A 175 8.08 11.14 -25.18
C ALA A 175 9.46 11.29 -25.85
N THR A 176 10.55 11.08 -25.11
CA THR A 176 11.90 11.12 -25.70
C THR A 176 12.15 9.98 -26.69
N TYR A 177 11.67 8.76 -26.41
CA TYR A 177 11.80 7.66 -27.35
C TYR A 177 10.96 7.89 -28.61
N LYS A 178 9.75 8.44 -28.47
CA LYS A 178 8.89 8.79 -29.61
C LYS A 178 9.58 9.78 -30.54
N SER A 179 10.14 10.87 -29.99
CA SER A 179 10.91 11.84 -30.80
C SER A 179 12.14 11.22 -31.49
N LYS A 180 12.82 10.26 -30.86
CA LYS A 180 13.94 9.55 -31.49
C LYS A 180 13.47 8.65 -32.64
N VAL A 181 12.35 7.97 -32.48
CA VAL A 181 11.75 7.14 -33.53
C VAL A 181 11.33 8.01 -34.72
N ASP A 182 10.69 9.15 -34.47
CA ASP A 182 10.28 10.08 -35.52
C ASP A 182 11.50 10.62 -36.30
N ALA A 183 12.56 11.03 -35.58
CA ALA A 183 13.81 11.47 -36.20
C ALA A 183 14.48 10.37 -37.03
N MET A 184 14.45 9.11 -36.55
CA MET A 184 15.01 7.97 -37.28
C MET A 184 14.20 7.66 -38.54
N ASN A 185 12.87 7.74 -38.48
CA ASN A 185 12.00 7.57 -39.64
C ASN A 185 12.22 8.66 -40.69
N GLU A 186 12.44 9.90 -40.26
CA GLU A 186 12.78 11.00 -41.17
C GLU A 186 14.15 10.78 -41.84
N GLN A 187 15.15 10.28 -41.11
CA GLN A 187 16.41 9.87 -41.72
C GLN A 187 16.25 8.72 -42.72
N LEU A 188 15.42 7.72 -42.41
CA LEU A 188 15.17 6.58 -43.28
C LEU A 188 14.49 7.01 -44.59
N THR A 189 13.50 7.91 -44.52
CA THR A 189 12.84 8.47 -45.71
C THR A 189 13.80 9.30 -46.56
N GLN A 190 14.70 10.08 -45.94
CA GLN A 190 15.75 10.81 -46.65
C GLN A 190 16.73 9.85 -47.35
N GLN A 191 17.15 8.76 -46.69
CA GLN A 191 18.00 7.74 -47.31
C GLN A 191 17.29 7.05 -48.47
N ALA A 192 16.02 6.68 -48.32
CA ALA A 192 15.23 6.09 -49.39
C ALA A 192 15.13 7.02 -50.61
N ALA A 193 14.93 8.32 -50.40
CA ALA A 193 14.91 9.32 -51.48
C ALA A 193 16.27 9.48 -52.17
N GLN A 194 17.39 9.37 -51.44
CA GLN A 194 18.73 9.39 -52.03
C GLN A 194 19.00 8.14 -52.86
N ILE A 195 18.60 6.95 -52.39
CA ILE A 195 18.69 5.69 -53.12
C ILE A 195 17.88 5.77 -54.42
N ALA A 196 16.66 6.31 -54.38
CA ALA A 196 15.83 6.51 -55.56
C ALA A 196 16.50 7.43 -56.60
N LYS A 197 17.13 8.54 -56.16
CA LYS A 197 17.89 9.42 -57.07
C LYS A 197 19.11 8.71 -57.68
N LEU A 198 19.81 7.88 -56.91
CA LEU A 198 20.96 7.12 -57.39
C LEU A 198 20.55 6.10 -58.45
N MET A 199 19.44 5.38 -58.23
CA MET A 199 18.88 4.43 -59.21
C MET A 199 18.51 5.15 -60.52
N ALA A 200 17.82 6.29 -60.45
CA ALA A 200 17.47 7.07 -61.63
C ALA A 200 18.70 7.58 -62.42
N TYR A 201 19.79 7.94 -61.72
CA TYR A 201 21.04 8.34 -62.36
C TYR A 201 21.72 7.17 -63.10
N MET A 202 21.70 5.96 -62.52
CA MET A 202 22.25 4.76 -63.14
C MET A 202 21.44 4.32 -64.37
N GLU A 203 20.11 4.45 -64.35
CA GLU A 203 19.25 4.16 -65.51
C GLU A 203 19.45 5.18 -66.66
N GLY A 204 19.68 6.45 -66.34
CA GLY A 204 19.92 7.51 -67.35
C GLY A 204 21.32 7.50 -67.99
N SER A 205 22.30 6.82 -67.39
CA SER A 205 23.68 6.75 -67.87
C SER A 205 24.00 5.48 -68.67
N GLY A 206 23.09 4.49 -68.71
CA GLY A 206 23.19 3.30 -69.56
C GLY A 206 22.93 3.53 -71.06
N SER A 207 22.61 4.75 -71.49
CA SER A 207 22.16 5.05 -72.87
C SER A 207 23.17 5.83 -73.74
N LYS A 208 24.40 6.10 -73.25
CA LYS A 208 25.37 6.96 -73.98
C LYS A 208 26.73 6.35 -74.31
N ASN A 209 26.99 5.10 -73.93
CA ASN A 209 28.26 4.44 -74.24
C ASN A 209 28.02 3.14 -75.02
N ASN A 210 27.55 3.25 -76.25
CA ASN A 210 27.67 2.13 -77.19
C ASN A 210 27.60 2.59 -78.66
N ASP A 211 28.60 3.35 -79.11
CA ASP A 211 28.81 3.62 -80.55
C ASP A 211 30.27 4.02 -80.85
N GLN A 212 31.25 3.39 -80.19
CA GLN A 212 32.62 3.41 -80.71
C GLN A 212 33.50 2.35 -80.05
N GLU A 213 33.33 1.08 -80.40
CA GLU A 213 34.47 0.25 -80.81
C GLU A 213 34.02 -1.12 -81.33
N GLN A 214 34.64 -1.49 -82.44
CA GLN A 214 34.84 -2.87 -82.91
C GLN A 214 33.71 -3.50 -83.73
N GLN A 215 33.60 -3.00 -84.96
CA GLN A 215 33.81 -3.88 -86.12
C GLN A 215 35.18 -4.58 -86.02
N THR A 216 35.27 -5.69 -85.28
CA THR A 216 36.19 -6.81 -85.55
C THR A 216 35.74 -8.02 -84.74
N ASN A 217 34.84 -8.84 -85.25
CA ASN A 217 35.22 -10.18 -85.71
C ASN A 217 34.00 -10.92 -86.24
N ARG A 218 34.23 -11.58 -87.37
CA ARG A 218 33.33 -12.48 -88.05
C ARG A 218 33.75 -13.90 -87.70
N ASN A 219 32.86 -14.65 -87.05
CA ASN A 219 32.70 -16.12 -87.03
C ASN A 219 31.98 -16.48 -85.73
N GLU A 220 31.09 -17.46 -85.63
CA GLU A 220 30.44 -18.41 -86.54
C GLU A 220 29.41 -19.12 -85.63
N GLY A 221 28.30 -19.58 -86.19
CA GLY A 221 27.63 -20.80 -85.73
C GLY A 221 26.54 -20.69 -84.65
N ASN A 222 25.32 -21.08 -85.08
CA ASN A 222 24.37 -21.98 -84.40
C ASN A 222 23.82 -21.61 -83.01
N GLU A 223 22.60 -21.94 -82.60
CA GLU A 223 21.34 -22.49 -83.10
C GLU A 223 20.49 -22.62 -81.81
N VAL A 224 19.18 -22.38 -81.88
CA VAL A 224 18.09 -22.82 -80.96
C VAL A 224 18.34 -22.84 -79.43
N ASP A 225 17.44 -22.27 -78.64
CA ASP A 225 16.18 -22.91 -78.26
C ASP A 225 15.41 -22.05 -77.24
N GLU A 226 14.10 -22.26 -77.24
CA GLU A 226 13.05 -21.61 -76.46
C GLU A 226 13.12 -22.04 -74.98
N HIS A 227 12.74 -21.16 -74.03
CA HIS A 227 11.56 -21.44 -73.19
C HIS A 227 11.15 -20.28 -72.27
N GLU A 228 9.83 -20.14 -72.19
CA GLU A 228 9.00 -19.26 -71.38
C GLU A 228 8.85 -19.74 -69.92
N GLY A 229 8.25 -18.89 -69.07
CA GLY A 229 7.68 -19.24 -67.76
C GLY A 229 8.06 -18.21 -66.69
N ASP A 230 7.33 -17.12 -66.42
CA ASP A 230 5.91 -16.90 -66.08
C ASP A 230 5.58 -17.12 -64.59
N GLY A 231 4.73 -16.24 -64.02
CA GLY A 231 4.10 -16.33 -62.69
C GLY A 231 4.55 -15.23 -61.69
N GLN A 232 3.90 -14.06 -61.58
CA GLN A 232 2.58 -13.71 -61.00
C GLN A 232 2.46 -13.74 -59.47
N GLY A 233 1.82 -12.69 -58.92
CA GLY A 233 1.20 -12.61 -57.57
C GLY A 233 1.72 -11.42 -56.75
N ASN A 234 1.26 -10.18 -56.97
CA ASN A 234 0.01 -9.52 -56.57
C ASN A 234 -0.21 -9.38 -55.04
N GLU A 235 -0.18 -8.11 -54.61
CA GLU A 235 -1.00 -7.38 -53.62
C GLU A 235 -1.69 -8.16 -52.49
N GLN A 236 -1.53 -7.68 -51.24
CA GLN A 236 -2.65 -7.05 -50.52
C GLN A 236 -2.19 -6.32 -49.26
N GLU A 237 -2.71 -5.10 -49.15
CA GLU A 237 -2.77 -4.19 -48.01
C GLU A 237 -3.67 -4.80 -46.92
N ASP A 238 -3.42 -4.46 -45.66
CA ASP A 238 -4.49 -4.28 -44.66
C ASP A 238 -3.96 -3.32 -43.58
N GLU A 239 -4.38 -2.07 -43.72
CA GLU A 239 -4.36 -1.05 -42.67
C GLU A 239 -5.47 -1.40 -41.66
N GLN A 240 -5.14 -1.38 -40.37
CA GLN A 240 -6.15 -1.30 -39.31
C GLN A 240 -5.92 0.01 -38.55
N GLU A 241 -6.78 0.97 -38.86
CA GLU A 241 -7.06 2.16 -38.06
C GLU A 241 -7.98 1.73 -36.90
N ASP A 242 -7.50 1.85 -35.66
CA ASP A 242 -8.34 1.72 -34.47
C ASP A 242 -8.89 3.11 -34.12
N ASP A 243 -10.15 3.32 -34.50
CA ASP A 243 -10.96 4.49 -34.12
C ASP A 243 -11.34 4.45 -32.64
N GLU A 244 -11.09 5.58 -31.97
CA GLU A 244 -11.61 5.91 -30.64
C GLU A 244 -13.15 6.02 -30.68
N GLN A 245 -13.85 5.32 -29.79
CA GLN A 245 -15.24 5.63 -29.43
C GLN A 245 -15.34 5.82 -27.92
N ASP A 246 -15.60 7.08 -27.56
CA ASP A 246 -16.12 7.51 -26.27
C ASP A 246 -17.58 7.04 -26.14
N ASP A 247 -17.84 6.15 -25.19
CA ASP A 247 -19.21 5.87 -24.71
C ASP A 247 -19.32 6.32 -23.25
N ASP A 248 -19.92 7.51 -23.08
CA ASP A 248 -20.47 7.99 -21.82
C ASP A 248 -21.73 7.16 -21.47
N GLU A 249 -21.65 6.27 -20.47
CA GLU A 249 -22.85 5.70 -19.83
C GLU A 249 -23.11 6.37 -18.48
N ASP A 250 -24.08 7.28 -18.48
CA ASP A 250 -24.77 7.82 -17.31
C ASP A 250 -25.61 6.72 -16.63
N ASP A 251 -25.20 6.25 -15.44
CA ASP A 251 -26.05 5.45 -14.57
C ASP A 251 -26.87 6.36 -13.62
N ASP A 252 -28.07 6.74 -14.08
CA ASP A 252 -29.17 7.26 -13.27
C ASP A 252 -29.82 6.11 -12.47
N LEU A 253 -29.58 6.08 -11.16
CA LEU A 253 -30.39 5.30 -10.22
C LEU A 253 -31.25 6.22 -9.35
N SER A 254 -32.35 6.69 -9.92
CA SER A 254 -33.50 7.21 -9.19
C SER A 254 -34.76 6.35 -9.41
N ALA A 255 -35.12 5.55 -8.40
CA ALA A 255 -36.50 5.08 -8.22
C ALA A 255 -36.77 4.73 -6.74
N SER A 256 -37.56 5.56 -6.07
CA SER A 256 -38.92 5.25 -5.58
C SER A 256 -38.95 4.48 -4.25
N GLN A 257 -39.10 5.16 -3.11
CA GLN A 257 -40.39 5.46 -2.47
C GLN A 257 -41.42 4.31 -2.52
N TYR A 258 -41.44 3.50 -1.46
CA TYR A 258 -42.68 2.92 -0.94
C TYR A 258 -42.85 3.31 0.53
N SER A 259 -43.94 4.04 0.78
CA SER A 259 -44.52 4.37 2.08
C SER A 259 -45.36 3.21 2.58
N THR A 260 -45.31 2.88 3.89
CA THR A 260 -46.48 2.76 4.81
C THR A 260 -46.10 2.03 6.13
N GLU A 261 -46.07 2.79 7.23
CA GLU A 261 -46.73 2.40 8.50
C GLU A 261 -48.27 2.52 8.30
N PRO A 262 -49.20 1.90 9.09
CA PRO A 262 -49.18 1.81 10.57
C PRO A 262 -49.89 0.61 11.28
N THR A 263 -49.89 0.69 12.63
CA THR A 263 -50.78 0.05 13.66
C THR A 263 -50.51 -1.43 14.00
N VAL A 264 -50.35 -1.87 15.26
CA VAL A 264 -50.87 -1.46 16.58
C VAL A 264 -49.78 -1.57 17.66
#